data_AF-A0A850S1Z6-F1
#
_entry.id   AF-A0A850S1Z6-F1
#
_cell.length_a   1.000
_cell.length_b   1.000
_cell.length_c   1.000
_cell.angle_alpha   90.00
_cell.angle_beta   90.00
_cell.angle_gamma   90.00
#
_symmetry.space_group_name_H-M   'P 1'
#
loop_
_entity.id
_entity.type
_entity.pdbx_description
1 polymer ?
#
loop_
_entity_poly.entity_id
_entity_poly.type
_entity_poly.pdbx_seq_one_letter_code
_entity_poly.pdbx_strand_id
1 'polypeptide(L)'
;MTVQTVMIMTLLLTMNSAFGLYVYIRFGPKRLFMIEMSEEQCRRYKESLPPISKLNGYGRKLVLFTCLTVIISLLLLFELFRALPPLL
;
A
#
# COMPACT_ATOMS: atom_id res chain seq x y z
N MET A 1 22.33 2.43 14.19
CA MET A 1 20.94 2.95 14.24
C MET A 1 20.31 2.49 15.54
N THR A 2 19.52 3.33 16.22
CA THR A 2 18.79 2.90 17.41
C THR A 2 17.53 2.12 17.01
N VAL A 3 17.00 1.24 17.88
CA VAL A 3 15.77 0.48 17.64
C VAL A 3 14.60 1.42 17.30
N GLN A 4 14.52 2.55 17.99
CA GLN A 4 13.55 3.61 17.71
C GLN A 4 13.65 4.15 16.27
N THR A 5 14.87 4.39 15.76
CA THR A 5 15.04 4.84 14.37
C THR A 5 14.53 3.80 13.37
N VAL A 6 14.77 2.51 13.62
CA VAL A 6 14.28 1.43 12.73
C VAL A 6 12.75 1.39 12.75
N MET A 7 12.12 1.52 13.92
CA MET A 7 10.66 1.56 14.03
C MET A 7 10.05 2.75 13.27
N ILE A 8 10.64 3.94 13.41
CA ILE A 8 10.20 5.14 12.68
C ILE A 8 10.34 4.94 11.17
N MET A 9 11.47 4.41 10.70
CA MET A 9 11.68 4.16 9.27
C MET A 9 10.67 3.14 8.72
N THR A 10 10.37 2.08 9.47
CA THR A 10 9.38 1.07 9.08
C THR A 10 7.96 1.64 9.03
N LEU A 11 7.58 2.49 9.99
CA LEU A 11 6.30 3.20 9.96
C LEU A 11 6.21 4.13 8.75
N LEU A 12 7.26 4.91 8.48
CA LEU A 12 7.32 5.78 7.31
C LEU A 12 7.20 4.98 6.01
N LEU A 13 7.91 3.86 5.89
CA LEU A 13 7.79 2.98 4.72
C LEU A 13 6.35 2.49 4.52
N THR A 14 5.69 2.09 5.60
CA THR A 14 4.31 1.60 5.58
C THR A 14 3.34 2.70 5.12
N MET A 15 3.43 3.89 5.72
CA MET A 15 2.59 5.04 5.37
C MET A 15 2.80 5.48 3.92
N ASN A 16 4.06 5.60 3.49
CA ASN A 16 4.39 6.01 2.13
C ASN A 16 3.94 4.98 1.08
N SER A 17 4.05 3.68 1.37
CA SER A 17 3.59 2.63 0.46
C SER A 17 2.06 2.66 0.29
N ALA A 18 1.33 2.82 1.40
CA ALA A 18 -0.13 2.93 1.36
C ALA A 18 -0.60 4.22 0.66
N PHE A 19 0.04 5.35 0.98
CA PHE A 19 -0.27 6.64 0.36
C PHE A 19 0.08 6.64 -1.14
N GLY A 20 1.24 6.10 -1.51
CA GLY A 20 1.65 5.95 -2.90
C GLY A 20 0.67 5.10 -3.70
N LEU A 21 0.18 4.00 -3.14
CA LEU A 21 -0.87 3.19 -3.75
C LEU A 21 -2.17 3.98 -3.93
N TYR A 22 -2.60 4.73 -2.91
CA TYR A 22 -3.79 5.59 -3.00
C TYR A 22 -3.66 6.61 -4.13
N VAL A 23 -2.54 7.34 -4.17
CA VAL A 23 -2.29 8.36 -5.19
C VAL A 23 -2.27 7.72 -6.58
N TYR A 24 -1.56 6.60 -6.72
CA TYR A 24 -1.43 5.90 -8.00
C TYR A 24 -2.78 5.41 -8.54
N ILE A 25 -3.62 4.84 -7.68
CA ILE A 25 -4.95 4.36 -8.06
C ILE A 25 -5.88 5.52 -8.42
N ARG A 26 -5.85 6.62 -7.66
CA ARG A 26 -6.82 7.70 -7.82
C ARG A 26 -6.47 8.70 -8.92
N PHE A 27 -5.18 9.03 -9.03
CA PHE A 27 -4.69 10.10 -9.89
C PHE A 27 -3.77 9.59 -11.00
N GLY A 28 -3.32 8.33 -10.92
CA GLY A 28 -2.48 7.75 -11.96
C GLY A 28 -3.24 7.55 -13.28
N PRO A 29 -2.49 7.36 -14.38
CA PRO A 29 -3.06 7.08 -15.69
C PRO A 29 -3.77 5.72 -15.70
N LYS A 30 -5.10 5.72 -15.59
CA LYS A 30 -5.94 4.51 -15.48
C LYS A 30 -5.67 3.46 -16.57
N ARG A 31 -5.29 3.89 -17.78
CA ARG A 31 -4.92 3.00 -18.90
C ARG A 31 -3.74 2.06 -18.57
N LEU A 32 -2.86 2.45 -17.63
CA LEU A 32 -1.68 1.66 -17.27
C LEU A 32 -1.99 0.54 -16.26
N PHE A 33 -3.07 0.63 -15.48
CA PHE A 33 -3.33 -0.31 -14.38
C PHE A 33 -4.75 -0.86 -14.31
N MET A 34 -5.71 -0.28 -15.03
CA MET A 34 -7.06 -0.79 -15.16
C MET A 34 -7.20 -1.59 -16.46
N ILE A 35 -8.04 -2.62 -16.43
CA ILE A 35 -8.53 -3.26 -17.67
C ILE A 35 -9.43 -2.24 -18.39
N GLU A 36 -9.56 -2.34 -19.71
CA GLU A 36 -10.46 -1.46 -20.47
C GLU A 36 -11.88 -1.53 -19.90
N MET A 37 -12.46 -0.38 -19.56
CA MET A 37 -13.78 -0.26 -18.93
C MET A 37 -14.61 0.80 -19.64
N SER A 38 -15.94 0.63 -19.59
CA SER A 38 -16.85 1.70 -20.01
C SER A 38 -16.74 2.93 -19.11
N GLU A 39 -17.03 4.11 -19.65
CA GLU A 39 -16.99 5.37 -18.90
C GLU A 39 -17.90 5.36 -17.67
N GLU A 40 -19.04 4.67 -17.76
CA GLU A 40 -20.00 4.42 -16.67
C GLU A 40 -19.33 3.72 -15.46
N GLN A 41 -18.56 2.66 -15.72
CA GLN A 41 -17.81 1.95 -14.69
C GLN A 41 -16.68 2.82 -14.13
N CYS A 42 -16.02 3.59 -14.99
CA CYS A 42 -14.95 4.50 -14.59
C CYS A 42 -15.44 5.63 -13.67
N ARG A 43 -16.68 6.10 -13.84
CA ARG A 43 -17.34 7.07 -12.94
C ARG A 43 -17.61 6.48 -11.56
N ARG A 44 -18.10 5.24 -11.44
CA ARG A 44 -18.33 4.61 -10.13
C ARG A 44 -17.05 4.44 -9.30
N TYR A 45 -15.92 4.23 -9.97
CA TYR A 45 -14.60 4.10 -9.33
C TYR A 45 -13.84 5.43 -9.21
N LYS A 46 -14.46 6.58 -9.50
CA LYS A 46 -13.85 7.88 -9.14
C LYS A 46 -13.88 8.13 -7.64
N GLU A 47 -14.92 7.63 -6.98
CA GLU A 47 -15.20 7.88 -5.56
C GLU A 47 -14.81 6.69 -4.67
N SER A 48 -14.60 5.51 -5.26
CA SER A 48 -14.26 4.27 -4.55
C SER A 48 -13.00 3.61 -5.11
N LEU A 49 -12.31 2.83 -4.28
CA LEU A 49 -11.20 1.99 -4.73
C LEU A 49 -11.71 0.96 -5.75
N PRO A 50 -11.11 0.87 -6.95
CA PRO A 50 -11.52 -0.11 -7.93
C PRO A 50 -11.25 -1.53 -7.41
N PRO A 51 -12.15 -2.49 -7.65
CA PRO A 51 -11.94 -3.86 -7.24
C PRO A 51 -10.75 -4.47 -7.99
N ILE A 52 -10.01 -5.38 -7.32
CA ILE A 52 -8.81 -6.03 -7.87
C ILE A 52 -9.10 -6.73 -9.21
N SER A 53 -10.32 -7.25 -9.39
CA SER A 53 -10.77 -7.87 -10.64
C SER A 53 -10.69 -6.94 -11.86
N LYS A 54 -10.75 -5.62 -11.63
CA LYS A 54 -10.70 -4.57 -12.65
C LYS A 54 -9.31 -4.00 -12.88
N LEU A 55 -8.32 -4.46 -12.11
CA LEU A 55 -6.91 -4.15 -12.34
C LEU A 55 -6.33 -5.12 -13.37
N ASN A 56 -5.47 -4.60 -14.24
CA ASN A 56 -4.68 -5.41 -15.16
C ASN A 56 -3.54 -6.12 -14.40
N GLY A 57 -2.73 -6.93 -15.10
CA GLY A 57 -1.62 -7.67 -14.47
C GLY A 57 -0.63 -6.79 -13.70
N TYR A 58 -0.37 -5.57 -14.19
CA TYR A 58 0.52 -4.62 -13.51
C TYR A 58 -0.13 -4.03 -12.26
N GLY A 59 -1.39 -3.55 -12.35
CA GLY A 59 -2.13 -3.00 -11.22
C GLY A 59 -2.29 -4.02 -10.09
N ARG A 60 -2.55 -5.29 -10.42
CA ARG A 60 -2.62 -6.37 -9.42
C ARG A 60 -1.27 -6.61 -8.73
N LYS A 61 -0.18 -6.67 -9.48
CA LYS A 61 1.17 -6.80 -8.91
C LYS A 61 1.46 -5.64 -7.97
N LEU A 62 1.14 -4.41 -8.36
CA LEU A 62 1.37 -3.21 -7.56
C LEU A 62 0.59 -3.26 -6.22
N VAL A 63 -0.70 -3.64 -6.26
CA VAL A 63 -1.49 -3.86 -5.03
C VAL A 63 -0.88 -4.97 -4.16
N LEU A 64 -0.53 -6.10 -4.75
CA LEU A 64 0.06 -7.24 -4.02
C LEU A 64 1.39 -6.87 -3.36
N PHE A 65 2.28 -6.18 -4.07
CA PHE A 65 3.54 -5.72 -3.51
C PHE A 65 3.32 -4.73 -2.36
N THR A 66 2.41 -3.77 -2.50
CA THR A 66 2.09 -2.85 -1.39
C THR A 66 1.53 -3.61 -0.18
N CYS A 67 0.60 -4.56 -0.38
CA CYS A 67 0.09 -5.38 0.71
C CYS A 67 1.21 -6.18 1.39
N LEU A 68 2.10 -6.80 0.61
CA LEU A 68 3.24 -7.54 1.12
C LEU A 68 4.16 -6.63 1.95
N THR A 69 4.51 -5.46 1.44
CA THR A 69 5.35 -4.47 2.14
C THR A 69 4.71 -4.04 3.46
N VAL A 70 3.40 -3.77 3.47
CA VAL A 70 2.67 -3.41 4.69
C VAL A 70 2.70 -4.56 5.70
N ILE A 71 2.41 -5.81 5.28
CA ILE A 71 2.41 -6.98 6.17
C ILE A 71 3.80 -7.21 6.77
N ILE A 72 4.85 -7.22 5.94
CA ILE A 72 6.23 -7.39 6.40
C ILE A 72 6.62 -6.28 7.37
N SER A 73 6.26 -5.03 7.06
CA SER A 73 6.54 -3.88 7.93
C SER A 73 5.83 -3.99 9.27
N LEU A 74 4.58 -4.42 9.30
CA LEU A 74 3.83 -4.65 10.54
C LEU A 74 4.43 -5.80 11.37
N LEU A 75 4.83 -6.90 10.74
CA LEU A 75 5.51 -8.01 11.41
C LEU A 75 6.85 -7.55 12.00
N LEU A 76 7.62 -6.77 11.24
CA LEU A 76 8.88 -6.20 11.70
C LEU A 76 8.67 -5.25 12.89
N LEU A 77 7.66 -4.38 12.84
CA LEU A 77 7.31 -3.51 13.96
C LEU A 77 6.94 -4.31 15.21
N PHE A 78 6.16 -5.37 15.05
CA PHE A 78 5.75 -6.23 16.15
C PHE A 78 6.95 -6.92 16.83
N GLU A 79 7.88 -7.46 16.04
CA GLU A 79 9.12 -8.05 16.56
C GLU A 79 10.01 -7.00 17.24
N LEU A 80 10.14 -5.80 16.66
CA LEU A 80 10.91 -4.70 17.27
C LEU A 80 10.28 -4.21 18.58
N PHE A 81 8.95 -4.18 18.67
CA PHE A 81 8.25 -3.87 19.91
C PHE A 81 8.49 -4.92 20.99
N ARG A 82 8.51 -6.21 20.64
CA ARG A 82 8.83 -7.30 21.57
C ARG A 82 10.28 -7.27 22.05
N ALA A 83 11.20 -6.87 21.18
CA ALA A 83 12.62 -6.79 21.49
C ALA A 83 12.99 -5.55 22.33
N LEU A 84 12.06 -4.58 22.49
CA LEU A 84 12.27 -3.44 23.35
C LEU A 84 12.13 -3.89 24.82
N PRO A 85 13.14 -3.68 25.69
CA PRO A 85 12.96 -3.93 27.11
C PRO A 85 11.77 -3.09 27.62
N PRO A 86 10.98 -3.61 28.60
CA PRO A 86 9.88 -2.84 29.17
C PRO A 86 10.45 -1.50 29.64
N LEU A 87 9.85 -0.41 29.16
CA LEU A 87 10.15 0.95 29.60
C LEU A 87 9.99 0.98 31.13
N LEU A 88 11.12 0.95 31.83
CA LEU A 88 11.29 1.24 33.25
C LEU A 88 11.11 2.73 33.48
#